data_AF-A0A8T5MH09-F1
#
_entry.id   AF-A0A8T5MH09-F1
#
_cell.length_a   1.000
_cell.length_b   1.000
_cell.length_c   1.000
_cell.angle_alpha   90.00
_cell.angle_beta   90.00
_cell.angle_gamma   90.00
#
_symmetry.space_group_name_H-M   'P 1'
#
loop_
_entity.id
_entity.type
_entity.pdbx_description
1 polymer ?
#
loop_
_entity_poly.entity_id
_entity_poly.type
_entity_poly.pdbx_seq_one_letter_code
_entity_poly.pdbx_strand_id
1 'polypeptide(L)'
;MDHDALLDEYTARIEEELAPFMKGVSSEGKKYHPFIGDVYETISEFVMRKGKRLASSSTLMIYKGYTGALDAKIMKVGIGVELNRHAILVHDDMVDRDEYRRGGRTIHEIFKSDERRGGGIALFAGNILFSLATKSVLDSGFEDDKIKKVLKIFTDDYIGVNESQMLDLDFEYRRPDEKEWYAMASKRAASLFHGTILTGAVLAD
;
A
#
# COMPACT_ATOMS: atom_id res chain seq x y z
N MET A 1 -18.15 -22.44 -4.98
CA MET A 1 -17.55 -21.16 -5.40
C MET A 1 -16.06 -21.37 -5.39
N ASP A 2 -15.38 -21.12 -6.50
CA ASP A 2 -13.92 -21.18 -6.54
C ASP A 2 -13.38 -19.84 -6.00
N HIS A 3 -12.80 -19.89 -4.80
CA HIS A 3 -12.31 -18.70 -4.12
C HIS A 3 -11.03 -18.15 -4.75
N ASP A 4 -10.21 -19.00 -5.35
CA ASP A 4 -8.98 -18.58 -6.02
C ASP A 4 -9.32 -17.88 -7.34
N ALA A 5 -10.22 -18.46 -8.14
CA ALA A 5 -10.70 -17.82 -9.36
C ALA A 5 -11.38 -16.45 -9.09
N LEU A 6 -12.13 -16.34 -8.00
CA LEU A 6 -12.73 -15.08 -7.59
C LEU A 6 -11.66 -14.03 -7.24
N LEU A 7 -10.64 -14.41 -6.47
CA LEU A 7 -9.57 -13.50 -6.08
C LEU A 7 -8.75 -13.03 -7.29
N ASP A 8 -8.49 -13.95 -8.23
CA ASP A 8 -7.80 -13.64 -9.48
C ASP A 8 -8.58 -12.62 -10.33
N GLU A 9 -9.92 -12.70 -10.35
CA GLU A 9 -10.78 -11.70 -11.03
C GLU A 9 -10.59 -10.29 -10.44
N TYR A 10 -10.62 -10.14 -9.11
CA TYR A 10 -10.43 -8.84 -8.48
C TYR A 10 -9.00 -8.33 -8.67
N THR A 11 -8.00 -9.20 -8.57
CA THR A 11 -6.60 -8.87 -8.81
C THR A 11 -6.42 -8.31 -10.22
N ALA A 12 -6.97 -8.98 -11.23
CA ALA A 12 -6.90 -8.54 -12.63
C ALA A 12 -7.53 -7.15 -12.81
N ARG A 13 -8.72 -6.91 -12.22
CA ARG A 13 -9.39 -5.60 -12.28
C ARG A 13 -8.55 -4.49 -11.65
N ILE A 14 -7.90 -4.74 -10.51
CA ILE A 14 -7.04 -3.77 -9.85
C ILE A 14 -5.81 -3.47 -10.70
N GLU A 15 -5.18 -4.50 -11.27
CA GLU A 15 -3.98 -4.33 -12.09
C GLU A 15 -4.27 -3.60 -13.41
N GLU A 16 -5.45 -3.78 -14.00
CA GLU A 16 -5.92 -3.06 -15.19
C GLU A 16 -5.99 -1.54 -14.97
N GLU A 17 -6.38 -1.10 -13.77
CA GLU A 17 -6.48 0.32 -13.40
C GLU A 17 -5.18 0.87 -12.80
N LEU A 18 -4.42 0.03 -12.08
CA LEU A 18 -3.16 0.41 -11.45
C LEU A 18 -2.04 0.65 -12.48
N ALA A 19 -1.98 -0.16 -13.53
CA ALA A 19 -0.97 -0.03 -14.58
C ALA A 19 -0.99 1.36 -15.29
N PRO A 20 -2.12 1.87 -15.81
CA PRO A 20 -2.17 3.20 -16.40
C PRO A 20 -1.94 4.31 -15.37
N PHE A 21 -2.38 4.14 -14.12
CA PHE A 21 -2.10 5.09 -13.03
C PHE A 21 -0.58 5.25 -12.83
N MET A 22 0.14 4.14 -12.64
CA MET A 22 1.59 4.16 -12.42
C MET A 22 2.35 4.68 -13.64
N LYS A 23 1.91 4.32 -14.86
CA LYS A 23 2.48 4.86 -16.09
C LYS A 23 2.34 6.39 -16.17
N GLY A 24 1.20 6.93 -15.73
CA GLY A 24 0.98 8.37 -15.65
C GLY A 24 1.93 9.06 -14.69
N VAL A 25 2.09 8.50 -13.49
CA VAL A 25 3.03 8.98 -12.46
C VAL A 25 4.47 8.99 -12.98
N SER A 26 4.94 7.90 -13.58
CA SER A 26 6.30 7.81 -14.14
C SER A 26 6.53 8.80 -15.29
N SER A 27 5.52 8.99 -16.14
CA SER A 27 5.60 9.95 -17.25
C SER A 27 5.73 11.40 -16.77
N GLU A 28 5.02 11.76 -15.69
CA GLU A 28 5.12 13.10 -15.11
C GLU A 28 6.47 13.32 -14.41
N GLY A 29 6.96 12.33 -13.67
CA GLY A 29 8.29 12.38 -13.04
C GLY A 29 9.42 12.61 -14.05
N LYS A 30 9.35 11.96 -15.22
CA LYS A 30 10.32 12.13 -16.31
C LYS A 30 10.37 13.55 -16.88
N LYS A 31 9.24 14.26 -16.92
CA LYS A 31 9.20 15.65 -17.41
C LYS A 31 9.94 16.59 -16.47
N TYR A 32 9.91 16.32 -15.17
CA TYR A 32 10.59 17.13 -14.17
C TYR A 32 12.10 16.89 -14.16
N HIS A 33 12.54 15.63 -14.05
CA HIS A 33 13.97 15.29 -14.02
C HIS A 33 14.21 13.81 -14.39
N PRO A 34 15.24 13.46 -15.20
CA PRO A 34 15.50 12.07 -15.62
C PRO A 34 15.61 11.09 -14.45
N PHE A 35 16.41 11.40 -13.43
CA PHE A 35 16.55 10.57 -12.23
C PHE A 35 15.22 10.37 -11.48
N ILE A 36 14.34 11.36 -11.44
CA ILE A 36 13.02 11.21 -10.82
C ILE A 36 12.15 10.27 -11.67
N GLY A 37 12.28 10.35 -12.99
CA GLY A 37 11.74 9.36 -13.91
C GLY A 37 12.17 7.93 -13.57
N ASP A 38 13.47 7.69 -13.40
CA ASP A 38 14.02 6.37 -13.07
C ASP A 38 13.48 5.84 -11.72
N VAL A 39 13.37 6.73 -10.72
CA VAL A 39 12.79 6.38 -9.41
C VAL A 39 11.33 5.98 -9.55
N TYR A 40 10.51 6.73 -10.29
CA TYR A 40 9.11 6.38 -10.50
C TYR A 40 8.92 5.11 -11.34
N GLU A 41 9.79 4.86 -12.33
CA GLU A 41 9.77 3.59 -13.05
C GLU A 41 10.10 2.41 -12.14
N THR A 42 11.05 2.58 -11.23
CA THR A 42 11.39 1.57 -10.22
C THR A 42 10.22 1.35 -9.25
N ILE A 43 9.55 2.41 -8.79
CA ILE A 43 8.34 2.30 -7.96
C ILE A 43 7.23 1.59 -8.72
N SER A 44 7.02 1.94 -10.00
CA SER A 44 6.02 1.30 -10.85
C SER A 44 6.29 -0.19 -11.02
N GLU A 45 7.53 -0.59 -11.30
CA GLU A 45 7.89 -1.99 -11.39
C GLU A 45 7.64 -2.70 -10.06
N PHE A 46 8.11 -2.14 -8.94
CA PHE A 46 7.92 -2.69 -7.60
C PHE A 46 6.44 -2.94 -7.26
N VAL A 47 5.58 -1.95 -7.53
CA VAL A 47 4.12 -2.02 -7.31
C VAL A 47 3.46 -3.06 -8.21
N MET A 48 3.94 -3.21 -9.45
CA MET A 48 3.37 -4.14 -10.44
C MET A 48 3.88 -5.58 -10.29
N ARG A 49 4.81 -5.86 -9.38
CA ARG A 49 5.24 -7.25 -9.10
C ARG A 49 4.06 -8.10 -8.63
N LYS A 50 3.97 -9.32 -9.18
CA LYS A 50 2.88 -10.28 -8.91
C LYS A 50 2.59 -10.41 -7.41
N GLY A 51 1.35 -10.18 -7.03
CA GLY A 51 0.86 -10.34 -5.67
C GLY A 51 -0.63 -10.65 -5.67
N LYS A 52 -1.15 -11.12 -4.53
CA LYS A 52 -2.57 -11.49 -4.39
C LYS A 52 -3.53 -10.30 -4.28
N ARG A 53 -3.01 -9.07 -4.18
CA ARG A 53 -3.78 -7.82 -4.01
C ARG A 53 -4.87 -7.89 -2.92
N LEU A 54 -4.65 -8.69 -1.86
CA LEU A 54 -5.69 -9.03 -0.88
C LEU A 54 -6.35 -7.80 -0.26
N ALA A 55 -5.57 -6.76 0.05
CA ALA A 55 -6.06 -5.56 0.71
C ALA A 55 -7.09 -4.81 -0.14
N SER A 56 -6.74 -4.53 -1.39
CA SER A 56 -7.61 -3.86 -2.35
C SER A 56 -8.78 -4.77 -2.74
N SER A 57 -8.54 -6.07 -2.98
CA SER A 57 -9.60 -7.05 -3.25
C SER A 57 -10.64 -7.13 -2.12
N SER A 58 -10.22 -7.16 -0.84
CA SER A 58 -11.15 -7.15 0.30
C SER A 58 -12.03 -5.88 0.31
N THR A 59 -11.44 -4.72 0.04
CA THR A 59 -12.17 -3.45 -0.06
C THR A 59 -13.25 -3.51 -1.15
N LEU A 60 -12.87 -3.98 -2.35
CA LEU A 60 -13.79 -4.09 -3.49
C LEU A 60 -14.90 -5.11 -3.23
N MET A 61 -14.57 -6.26 -2.64
CA MET A 61 -15.53 -7.32 -2.31
C MET A 61 -16.60 -6.83 -1.34
N ILE A 62 -16.21 -6.10 -0.29
CA ILE A 62 -17.16 -5.55 0.69
C ILE A 62 -18.05 -4.50 0.03
N TYR A 63 -17.47 -3.55 -0.71
CA TYR A 63 -18.25 -2.53 -1.41
C TYR A 63 -19.28 -3.17 -2.35
N LYS A 64 -18.86 -4.11 -3.21
CA LYS A 64 -19.76 -4.84 -4.12
C LYS A 64 -20.83 -5.64 -3.35
N GLY A 65 -20.50 -6.19 -2.19
CA GLY A 65 -21.45 -6.92 -1.36
C GLY A 65 -22.62 -6.07 -0.89
N TYR A 66 -22.38 -4.79 -0.59
CA TYR A 66 -23.42 -3.84 -0.16
C TYR A 66 -24.12 -3.16 -1.34
N THR A 67 -23.39 -2.78 -2.39
CA THR A 67 -23.95 -1.97 -3.50
C THR A 67 -24.39 -2.78 -4.71
N GLY A 68 -23.93 -4.03 -4.83
CA GLY A 68 -24.15 -4.88 -6.00
C GLY A 68 -23.25 -4.55 -7.20
N ALA A 69 -22.39 -3.53 -7.13
CA ALA A 69 -21.60 -3.06 -8.26
C ALA A 69 -20.16 -2.67 -7.89
N LEU A 70 -19.29 -2.64 -8.91
CA LEU A 70 -17.97 -2.01 -8.85
C LEU A 70 -17.95 -0.89 -9.87
N ASP A 71 -17.81 0.34 -9.41
CA ASP A 71 -17.75 1.54 -10.25
C ASP A 71 -16.34 2.14 -10.26
N ALA A 72 -16.13 3.17 -11.09
CA ALA A 72 -14.84 3.82 -11.21
C ALA A 72 -14.37 4.51 -9.92
N LYS A 73 -15.28 4.90 -9.01
CA LYS A 73 -14.93 5.58 -7.75
C LYS A 73 -14.25 4.59 -6.81
N ILE A 74 -14.85 3.41 -6.60
CA ILE A 74 -14.27 2.40 -5.73
C ILE A 74 -12.96 1.82 -6.29
N MET A 75 -12.80 1.76 -7.61
CA MET A 75 -11.53 1.34 -8.24
C MET A 75 -10.38 2.29 -7.90
N LYS A 76 -10.61 3.62 -7.90
CA LYS A 76 -9.61 4.60 -7.44
C LYS A 76 -9.24 4.40 -5.97
N VAL A 77 -10.23 4.15 -5.11
CA VAL A 77 -9.94 3.81 -3.70
C VAL A 77 -9.13 2.50 -3.60
N GLY A 78 -9.45 1.49 -4.41
CA GLY A 78 -8.69 0.24 -4.49
C GLY A 78 -7.21 0.45 -4.87
N ILE A 79 -6.93 1.35 -5.83
CA ILE A 79 -5.56 1.81 -6.12
C ILE A 79 -4.93 2.44 -4.87
N GLY A 80 -5.66 3.35 -4.21
CA GLY A 80 -5.19 3.99 -2.98
C GLY A 80 -4.80 2.99 -1.89
N VAL A 81 -5.65 2.00 -1.63
CA VAL A 81 -5.38 0.90 -0.69
C VAL A 81 -4.10 0.16 -1.09
N GLU A 82 -3.95 -0.19 -2.37
CA GLU A 82 -2.80 -0.97 -2.84
C GLU A 82 -1.49 -0.18 -2.72
N LEU A 83 -1.49 1.11 -3.07
CA LEU A 83 -0.31 1.98 -2.94
C LEU A 83 0.08 2.19 -1.47
N ASN A 84 -0.91 2.33 -0.58
CA ASN A 84 -0.67 2.42 0.87
C ASN A 84 0.06 1.17 1.39
N ARG A 85 -0.30 -0.02 0.89
CA ARG A 85 0.40 -1.26 1.23
C ARG A 85 1.82 -1.32 0.69
N HIS A 86 2.06 -0.83 -0.52
CA HIS A 86 3.41 -0.79 -1.06
C HIS A 86 4.29 0.22 -0.34
N ALA A 87 3.74 1.33 0.16
CA ALA A 87 4.48 2.28 1.00
C ALA A 87 5.10 1.59 2.22
N ILE A 88 4.27 0.82 2.95
CA ILE A 88 4.72 0.02 4.10
C ILE A 88 5.81 -0.98 3.69
N LEU A 89 5.61 -1.72 2.60
CA LEU A 89 6.57 -2.74 2.15
C LEU A 89 7.92 -2.14 1.74
N VAL A 90 7.94 -0.96 1.12
CA VAL A 90 9.20 -0.28 0.76
C VAL A 90 10.00 0.11 2.01
N HIS A 91 9.30 0.60 3.05
CA HIS A 91 9.94 0.93 4.32
C HIS A 91 10.40 -0.32 5.07
N ASP A 92 9.58 -1.38 5.11
CA ASP A 92 9.89 -2.69 5.70
C ASP A 92 11.15 -3.29 5.05
N ASP A 93 11.20 -3.35 3.71
CA ASP A 93 12.37 -3.83 2.96
C ASP A 93 13.66 -3.11 3.35
N MET A 94 13.60 -1.78 3.49
CA MET A 94 14.74 -0.95 3.85
C MET A 94 15.19 -1.18 5.30
N VAL A 95 14.25 -1.30 6.23
CA VAL A 95 14.52 -1.51 7.65
C VAL A 95 15.13 -2.89 7.88
N ASP A 96 14.54 -3.93 7.26
CA ASP A 96 14.96 -5.32 7.37
C ASP A 96 16.18 -5.67 6.50
N ARG A 97 16.58 -4.72 5.63
CA ARG A 97 17.69 -4.87 4.66
C ARG A 97 17.48 -6.03 3.70
N ASP A 98 16.23 -6.25 3.31
CA ASP A 98 15.86 -7.28 2.35
C ASP A 98 16.41 -6.93 0.96
N GLU A 99 17.22 -7.81 0.37
CA GLU A 99 17.77 -7.55 -0.96
C GLU A 99 16.75 -7.76 -2.09
N TYR A 100 15.77 -8.64 -1.86
CA TYR A 100 14.80 -9.07 -2.87
C TYR A 100 13.38 -9.14 -2.30
N ARG A 101 12.42 -8.69 -3.11
CA ARG A 101 10.99 -8.88 -2.88
C ARG A 101 10.30 -9.38 -4.13
N ARG A 102 9.60 -10.53 -4.02
CA ARG A 102 8.82 -11.16 -5.10
C ARG A 102 9.64 -11.35 -6.39
N GLY A 103 10.90 -11.75 -6.24
CA GLY A 103 11.81 -12.05 -7.35
C GLY A 103 12.55 -10.85 -7.96
N GLY A 104 12.25 -9.62 -7.55
CA GLY A 104 12.99 -8.42 -7.97
C GLY A 104 13.77 -7.78 -6.81
N ARG A 105 14.81 -6.98 -7.11
CA ARG A 105 15.59 -6.25 -6.09
C ARG A 105 14.73 -5.20 -5.39
N THR A 106 14.95 -4.95 -4.11
CA THR A 106 14.23 -3.90 -3.37
C THR A 106 14.70 -2.50 -3.78
N ILE A 107 13.89 -1.47 -3.54
CA ILE A 107 14.18 -0.10 -4.01
C ILE A 107 15.50 0.43 -3.42
N HIS A 108 15.75 0.18 -2.13
CA HIS A 108 16.98 0.64 -1.48
C HIS A 108 18.22 -0.01 -2.11
N GLU A 109 18.13 -1.28 -2.49
CA GLU A 109 19.21 -2.01 -3.16
C GLU A 109 19.45 -1.59 -4.61
N ILE A 110 18.39 -1.25 -5.35
CA ILE A 110 18.51 -0.76 -6.75
C ILE A 110 19.34 0.53 -6.81
N PHE A 111 19.13 1.45 -5.87
CA PHE A 111 19.77 2.76 -5.86
C PHE A 111 20.98 2.88 -4.93
N LYS A 112 21.48 1.74 -4.41
CA LYS A 112 22.58 1.69 -3.46
C LYS A 112 23.91 2.05 -4.13
N SER A 113 24.37 3.29 -3.92
CA SER A 113 25.81 3.63 -4.02
C SER A 113 26.50 3.47 -2.67
N ASP A 114 25.76 3.74 -1.62
CA ASP A 114 26.07 3.58 -0.21
C ASP A 114 24.72 3.43 0.53
N GLU A 115 24.80 3.03 1.81
CA GLU A 115 23.60 2.80 2.64
C GLU A 115 22.70 4.04 2.75
N ARG A 116 23.30 5.24 2.82
CA ARG A 116 22.55 6.48 2.97
C ARG A 116 21.75 6.79 1.70
N ARG A 117 22.35 6.61 0.52
CA ARG A 117 21.66 6.87 -0.75
C ARG A 117 20.53 5.86 -0.95
N GLY A 118 20.81 4.57 -0.80
CA GLY A 118 19.81 3.51 -0.98
C GLY A 118 18.64 3.67 -0.01
N GLY A 119 18.93 3.75 1.29
CA GLY A 119 17.92 3.95 2.33
C GLY A 119 17.17 5.28 2.17
N GLY A 120 17.87 6.38 1.87
CA GLY A 120 17.24 7.68 1.65
C GLY A 120 16.22 7.66 0.50
N ILE A 121 16.54 7.01 -0.63
CA ILE A 121 15.63 6.91 -1.77
C ILE A 121 14.43 6.02 -1.44
N ALA A 122 14.63 4.88 -0.77
CA ALA A 122 13.52 4.01 -0.36
C ALA A 122 12.59 4.71 0.65
N LEU A 123 13.14 5.43 1.63
CA LEU A 123 12.38 6.24 2.57
C LEU A 123 11.45 7.22 1.83
N PHE A 124 12.00 7.99 0.90
CA PHE A 124 11.20 8.95 0.13
C PHE A 124 10.23 8.28 -0.85
N ALA A 125 10.59 7.13 -1.43
CA ALA A 125 9.70 6.36 -2.29
C ALA A 125 8.47 5.86 -1.53
N GLY A 126 8.63 5.36 -0.30
CA GLY A 126 7.49 4.99 0.55
C GLY A 126 6.61 6.20 0.91
N ASN A 127 7.21 7.36 1.21
CA ASN A 127 6.45 8.60 1.47
C ASN A 127 5.65 9.06 0.25
N ILE A 128 6.23 8.93 -0.94
CA ILE A 128 5.56 9.21 -2.22
C ILE A 128 4.39 8.25 -2.43
N LEU A 129 4.58 6.95 -2.22
CA LEU A 129 3.51 5.95 -2.34
C LEU A 129 2.34 6.23 -1.39
N PHE A 130 2.62 6.58 -0.13
CA PHE A 130 1.58 6.97 0.83
C PHE A 130 0.84 8.25 0.39
N SER A 131 1.57 9.22 -0.18
CA SER A 131 0.98 10.46 -0.70
C SER A 131 0.11 10.20 -1.94
N LEU A 132 0.56 9.33 -2.86
CA LEU A 132 -0.22 8.91 -4.03
C LEU A 132 -1.46 8.11 -3.62
N ALA A 133 -1.35 7.27 -2.59
CA ALA A 133 -2.47 6.55 -2.02
C ALA A 133 -3.57 7.51 -1.54
N THR A 134 -3.18 8.48 -0.71
CA THR A 134 -4.07 9.52 -0.19
C THR A 134 -4.72 10.32 -1.31
N LYS A 135 -3.91 10.74 -2.30
CA LYS A 135 -4.39 11.47 -3.47
C LYS A 135 -5.42 10.67 -4.27
N SER A 136 -5.20 9.37 -4.47
CA SER A 136 -6.13 8.50 -5.17
C SER A 136 -7.50 8.40 -4.48
N VAL A 137 -7.51 8.36 -3.14
CA VAL A 137 -8.74 8.40 -2.34
C VAL A 137 -9.43 9.76 -2.43
N LEU A 138 -8.69 10.86 -2.33
CA LEU A 138 -9.23 12.22 -2.47
C LEU A 138 -9.86 12.45 -3.86
N ASP A 139 -9.20 11.96 -4.91
CA ASP A 139 -9.64 12.11 -6.31
C ASP A 139 -10.68 11.04 -6.73
N SER A 140 -11.17 10.23 -5.79
CA SER A 140 -12.10 9.12 -6.05
C SER A 140 -13.48 9.58 -6.53
N GLY A 141 -13.92 10.77 -6.11
CA GLY A 141 -15.24 11.32 -6.41
C GLY A 141 -16.37 10.79 -5.51
N PHE A 142 -16.02 10.16 -4.38
CA PHE A 142 -16.96 9.98 -3.27
C PHE A 142 -17.23 11.31 -2.56
N GLU A 143 -18.27 11.35 -1.74
CA GLU A 143 -18.61 12.53 -0.93
C GLU A 143 -17.52 12.81 0.11
N ASP A 144 -17.28 14.09 0.40
CA ASP A 144 -16.23 14.56 1.31
C ASP A 144 -16.30 13.89 2.68
N ASP A 145 -17.50 13.67 3.21
CA ASP A 145 -17.69 12.99 4.51
C ASP A 145 -17.24 11.53 4.48
N LYS A 146 -17.50 10.81 3.38
CA LYS A 146 -17.03 9.43 3.18
C LYS A 146 -15.50 9.41 3.02
N ILE A 147 -14.96 10.30 2.19
CA ILE A 147 -13.52 10.45 2.00
C ILE A 147 -12.82 10.73 3.33
N LYS A 148 -13.35 11.66 4.14
CA LYS A 148 -12.81 11.99 5.46
C LYS A 148 -12.79 10.78 6.39
N LYS A 149 -13.85 9.96 6.40
CA LYS A 149 -13.89 8.71 7.19
C LYS A 149 -12.84 7.71 6.71
N VAL A 150 -12.69 7.51 5.39
CA VAL A 150 -11.69 6.60 4.82
C VAL A 150 -10.27 7.07 5.11
N LEU A 151 -9.99 8.37 4.95
CA LEU A 151 -8.68 8.93 5.25
C LEU A 151 -8.32 8.76 6.73
N LYS A 152 -9.28 8.93 7.64
CA LYS A 152 -9.06 8.64 9.07
C LYS A 152 -8.65 7.19 9.30
N ILE A 153 -9.35 6.23 8.66
CA ILE A 153 -9.00 4.80 8.74
C ILE A 153 -7.57 4.58 8.22
N PHE A 154 -7.25 5.11 7.03
CA PHE A 154 -5.93 4.98 6.42
C PHE A 154 -4.82 5.52 7.32
N THR A 155 -5.00 6.72 7.88
CA THR A 155 -3.98 7.35 8.72
C THR A 155 -3.82 6.64 10.06
N ASP A 156 -4.93 6.26 10.71
CA ASP A 156 -4.90 5.56 12.00
C ASP A 156 -4.21 4.18 11.84
N ASP A 157 -4.52 3.45 10.75
CA ASP A 157 -3.87 2.18 10.44
C ASP A 157 -2.39 2.36 10.08
N TYR A 158 -2.04 3.39 9.30
CA TYR A 158 -0.64 3.65 8.94
C TYR A 158 0.19 3.98 10.17
N ILE A 159 -0.33 4.81 11.09
CA ILE A 159 0.29 5.07 12.40
C ILE A 159 0.49 3.76 13.15
N GLY A 160 -0.56 2.95 13.28
CA GLY A 160 -0.50 1.69 14.02
C GLY A 160 0.54 0.71 13.47
N VAL A 161 0.63 0.56 12.14
CA VAL A 161 1.63 -0.30 11.50
C VAL A 161 3.05 0.19 11.79
N ASN A 162 3.31 1.50 11.68
CA ASN A 162 4.64 2.05 11.95
C ASN A 162 5.01 1.89 13.44
N GLU A 163 4.08 2.14 14.36
CA GLU A 163 4.29 1.87 15.79
C GLU A 163 4.59 0.38 16.05
N SER A 164 3.89 -0.53 15.36
CA SER A 164 4.18 -1.97 15.43
C SER A 164 5.58 -2.30 14.92
N GLN A 165 6.04 -1.69 13.83
CA GLN A 165 7.39 -1.93 13.30
C GLN A 165 8.46 -1.40 14.25
N MET A 166 8.22 -0.26 14.90
CA MET A 166 9.13 0.27 15.93
C MET A 166 9.23 -0.67 17.13
N LEU A 167 8.12 -1.27 17.57
CA LEU A 167 8.12 -2.29 18.62
C LEU A 167 8.85 -3.57 18.20
N ASP A 168 8.66 -4.02 16.95
CA ASP A 168 9.36 -5.20 16.40
C ASP A 168 10.89 -5.02 16.50
N LEU A 169 11.39 -3.84 16.10
CA LEU A 169 12.80 -3.45 16.24
C LEU A 169 13.27 -3.40 17.69
N ASP A 170 12.48 -2.81 18.60
CA ASP A 170 12.82 -2.76 20.03
C ASP A 170 12.94 -4.18 20.62
N PHE A 171 12.07 -5.09 20.19
CA PHE A 171 12.05 -6.48 20.63
C PHE A 171 13.20 -7.34 20.06
N GLU A 172 13.99 -6.82 19.11
CA GLU A 172 15.25 -7.47 18.73
C GLU A 172 16.32 -7.35 19.82
N TYR A 173 16.25 -6.29 20.64
CA TYR A 173 17.23 -6.01 21.71
C TYR A 173 16.78 -6.49 23.09
N ARG A 174 15.51 -6.87 23.25
CA ARG A 174 14.96 -7.38 24.50
C ARG A 174 13.83 -8.37 24.25
N ARG A 175 13.60 -9.28 25.19
CA ARG A 175 12.48 -10.23 25.10
C ARG A 175 11.18 -9.58 25.61
N PRO A 176 10.13 -9.42 24.78
CA PRO A 176 8.84 -8.94 25.24
C PRO A 176 8.09 -10.00 26.04
N ASP A 177 7.19 -9.57 26.92
CA ASP A 177 6.17 -10.46 27.47
C ASP A 177 5.02 -10.72 26.46
N GLU A 178 4.10 -11.63 26.81
CA GLU A 178 2.97 -11.98 25.93
C GLU A 178 2.07 -10.78 25.61
N LYS A 179 1.88 -9.86 26.57
CA LYS A 179 1.02 -8.69 26.40
C LYS A 179 1.68 -7.66 25.48
N GLU A 180 2.98 -7.44 25.62
CA GLU A 180 3.76 -6.57 24.73
C GLU A 180 3.78 -7.12 23.30
N TRP A 181 4.03 -8.43 23.15
CA TRP A 181 4.01 -9.08 21.84
C TRP A 181 2.63 -8.98 21.18
N TYR A 182 1.55 -9.21 21.94
CA TYR A 182 0.18 -9.06 21.43
C TYR A 182 -0.12 -7.61 21.01
N ALA A 183 0.32 -6.62 21.80
CA ALA A 183 0.13 -5.21 21.47
C ALA A 183 0.78 -4.86 20.13
N MET A 184 2.03 -5.29 19.91
CA MET A 184 2.71 -5.15 18.61
C MET A 184 1.93 -5.89 17.50
N ALA A 185 1.70 -7.19 17.65
CA ALA A 185 1.09 -8.03 16.61
C ALA A 185 -0.31 -7.54 16.18
N SER A 186 -1.10 -7.01 17.12
CA SER A 186 -2.45 -6.49 16.86
C SER A 186 -2.50 -5.34 15.85
N LYS A 187 -1.41 -4.57 15.73
CA LYS A 187 -1.31 -3.40 14.86
C LYS A 187 -0.62 -3.66 13.52
N ARG A 188 -0.07 -4.87 13.29
CA ARG A 188 0.67 -5.23 12.06
C ARG A 188 -0.25 -5.71 10.92
N ALA A 189 -0.80 -6.91 11.07
CA ALA A 189 -1.55 -7.60 10.00
C ALA A 189 -3.06 -7.60 10.24
N ALA A 190 -3.51 -7.55 11.50
CA ALA A 190 -4.94 -7.52 11.81
C ALA A 190 -5.58 -6.16 11.47
N SER A 191 -4.86 -5.06 11.74
CA SER A 191 -5.24 -3.69 11.34
C SER A 191 -5.49 -3.58 9.84
N LEU A 192 -4.68 -4.25 9.01
CA LEU A 192 -4.85 -4.27 7.55
C LEU A 192 -6.25 -4.71 7.13
N PHE A 193 -6.69 -5.88 7.60
CA PHE A 193 -7.99 -6.41 7.18
C PHE A 193 -9.14 -5.60 7.77
N HIS A 194 -8.98 -5.09 8.99
CA HIS A 194 -9.93 -4.18 9.60
C HIS A 194 -10.12 -2.92 8.74
N GLY A 195 -9.03 -2.24 8.37
CA GLY A 195 -9.05 -1.03 7.57
C GLY A 195 -9.65 -1.19 6.18
N THR A 196 -9.27 -2.26 5.47
CA THR A 196 -9.73 -2.51 4.10
C THR A 196 -11.21 -2.89 4.05
N ILE A 197 -11.66 -3.75 4.99
CA ILE A 197 -13.07 -4.13 5.09
C ILE A 197 -13.92 -2.91 5.47
N LEU A 198 -13.49 -2.14 6.48
CA LEU A 198 -14.23 -0.96 6.93
C LEU A 198 -14.29 0.11 5.85
N THR A 199 -13.21 0.30 5.08
CA THR A 199 -13.19 1.23 3.93
C THR A 199 -14.27 0.87 2.92
N GLY A 200 -14.39 -0.40 2.53
CA GLY A 200 -15.42 -0.85 1.59
C GLY A 200 -16.83 -0.60 2.10
N ALA A 201 -17.07 -0.85 3.39
CA ALA A 201 -18.38 -0.65 4.01
C ALA A 201 -18.76 0.84 4.11
N VAL A 202 -17.84 1.70 4.56
CA VAL A 202 -18.06 3.15 4.70
C VAL A 202 -18.39 3.81 3.37
N LEU A 203 -17.80 3.34 2.27
CA LEU A 203 -18.06 3.89 0.95
C LEU A 203 -19.42 3.48 0.39
N ALA A 204 -19.91 2.30 0.79
CA ALA A 204 -21.17 1.72 0.34
C ALA A 204 -22.42 2.26 1.04
N ASP A 205 -22.28 2.80 2.25
CA ASP A 205 -23.34 3.47 3.04
C ASP A 205 -23.61 4.88 2.53
#